data_AF-A0A950A2H6-F1
#
_entry.id   AF-A0A950A2H6-F1
#
_cell.length_a   1.000
_cell.length_b   1.000
_cell.length_c   1.000
_cell.angle_alpha   90.00
_cell.angle_beta   90.00
_cell.angle_gamma   90.00
#
_symmetry.space_group_name_H-M   'P 1'
#
loop_
_entity.id
_entity.type
_entity.pdbx_description
1 polymer ?
#
loop_
_entity_poly.entity_id
_entity_poly.type
_entity_poly.pdbx_seq_one_letter_code
_entity_poly.pdbx_strand_id
1 'polypeptide(L)'
;MSWRAVLAVILLIGGGLLELIAVLGICVMRDAYDRLHYPGVAAFGALLIGVAVVVRESFSLIGDKALLVGVILVLTGPVLVQTTVRSLLIRELGDWRAKARERSEEQ
;
A
#
# COMPACT_ATOMS: atom_id res chain seq x y z
N MET A 1 -8.82 1.22 -33.02
CA MET A 1 -8.65 1.45 -31.57
C MET A 1 -7.92 2.78 -31.40
N SER A 2 -8.41 3.71 -30.58
CA SER A 2 -7.65 4.95 -30.32
C SER A 2 -6.40 4.62 -29.50
N TRP A 3 -5.28 5.30 -29.75
CA TRP A 3 -4.03 5.14 -28.98
C TRP A 3 -4.26 5.24 -27.46
N ARG A 4 -5.14 6.16 -27.05
CA ARG A 4 -5.54 6.34 -25.64
C ARG A 4 -6.19 5.08 -25.05
N ALA A 5 -7.00 4.37 -25.83
CA ALA A 5 -7.63 3.13 -25.37
C ALA A 5 -6.58 2.02 -25.17
N VAL A 6 -5.61 1.91 -26.08
CA VAL A 6 -4.52 0.92 -25.95
C VAL A 6 -3.70 1.20 -24.70
N LEU A 7 -3.30 2.46 -24.48
CA LEU A 7 -2.58 2.87 -23.26
C LEU A 7 -3.36 2.57 -21.99
N ALA A 8 -4.66 2.93 -21.95
CA ALA A 8 -5.50 2.68 -20.78
C ALA A 8 -5.60 1.18 -20.47
N VAL A 9 -5.72 0.32 -21.49
CA VAL A 9 -5.76 -1.13 -21.31
C VAL A 9 -4.43 -1.65 -20.76
N ILE A 10 -3.29 -1.20 -21.27
CA ILE A 10 -1.96 -1.61 -20.78
C ILE A 10 -1.79 -1.21 -19.31
N LEU A 11 -2.12 0.03 -18.96
CA LEU A 11 -2.05 0.54 -17.58
C LEU A 11 -2.98 -0.24 -16.64
N LEU A 12 -4.20 -0.53 -17.09
CA LEU A 12 -5.19 -1.27 -16.29
C LEU A 12 -4.76 -2.72 -16.05
N ILE A 13 -4.26 -3.40 -17.09
CA ILE A 13 -3.74 -4.77 -16.97
C ILE A 13 -2.51 -4.78 -16.07
N GLY A 14 -1.57 -3.84 -16.26
CA GLY A 14 -0.38 -3.71 -15.42
C GLY A 14 -0.73 -3.49 -13.95
N GLY A 15 -1.66 -2.58 -13.68
CA GLY A 15 -2.11 -2.29 -12.32
C GLY A 15 -2.81 -3.49 -11.69
N GLY A 16 -3.71 -4.15 -12.43
CA GLY A 16 -4.37 -5.37 -11.97
C GLY A 16 -3.40 -6.52 -11.70
N LEU A 17 -2.35 -6.69 -12.52
CA LEU A 17 -1.30 -7.69 -12.27
C LEU A 17 -0.52 -7.37 -10.99
N LEU A 18 -0.19 -6.10 -10.73
CA LEU A 18 0.46 -5.70 -9.48
C LEU A 18 -0.41 -6.02 -8.26
N GLU A 19 -1.72 -5.78 -8.33
CA GLU A 19 -2.65 -6.13 -7.25
C GLU A 19 -2.70 -7.65 -7.01
N LEU A 20 -2.75 -8.45 -8.07
CA LEU A 20 -2.71 -9.91 -7.96
C LEU A 20 -1.40 -10.39 -7.34
N ILE A 21 -0.26 -9.82 -7.75
CA ILE A 21 1.06 -10.13 -7.18
C ILE A 21 1.10 -9.72 -5.71
N ALA A 22 0.54 -8.56 -5.35
CA ALA A 22 0.50 -8.10 -3.96
C ALA A 22 -0.30 -9.05 -3.07
N VAL A 23 -1.52 -9.42 -3.49
CA VAL A 23 -2.36 -10.37 -2.74
C VAL A 23 -1.70 -11.74 -2.65
N LEU A 24 -1.18 -12.26 -3.75
CA LEU A 24 -0.52 -13.56 -3.78
C LEU A 24 0.73 -13.57 -2.89
N GLY A 25 1.52 -12.51 -2.94
CA GLY A 25 2.68 -12.33 -2.08
C GLY A 25 2.35 -12.35 -0.59
N ILE A 26 1.29 -11.66 -0.17
CA ILE A 26 0.82 -11.68 1.22
C ILE A 26 0.40 -13.09 1.64
N CYS A 27 -0.31 -13.82 0.77
CA CYS A 27 -0.75 -15.18 1.05
C CYS A 27 0.39 -16.19 1.13
N VAL A 28 1.44 -16.03 0.32
CA VAL A 28 2.57 -16.96 0.23
C VAL A 28 3.61 -16.72 1.34
N MET A 29 3.86 -15.47 1.73
CA MET A 29 4.89 -15.17 2.71
C MET A 29 4.52 -15.65 4.11
N ARG A 30 5.48 -16.23 4.83
CA ARG A 30 5.27 -16.78 6.17
C ARG A 30 5.54 -15.76 7.27
N ASP A 31 6.51 -14.87 7.04
CA ASP A 31 6.92 -13.85 8.00
C ASP A 31 6.12 -12.55 7.83
N ALA A 32 5.81 -11.88 8.95
CA ALA A 32 5.07 -10.63 8.94
C ALA A 32 5.88 -9.47 8.32
N TYR A 33 7.20 -9.44 8.50
CA TYR A 33 8.09 -8.45 7.92
C TYR A 33 8.18 -8.57 6.40
N ASP A 34 8.25 -9.80 5.87
CA ASP A 34 8.27 -10.06 4.43
C ASP A 34 6.95 -9.61 3.77
N ARG A 35 5.83 -9.76 4.46
CA ARG A 35 4.51 -9.33 3.97
C ARG A 35 4.39 -7.82 3.80
N LEU A 36 5.15 -7.03 4.56
CA LEU A 36 5.05 -5.56 4.55
C LEU A 36 5.56 -4.89 3.27
N HIS A 37 6.23 -5.64 2.39
CA HIS A 37 6.62 -5.14 1.08
C HIS A 37 5.41 -5.00 0.13
N TYR A 38 4.44 -5.91 0.22
CA TYR A 38 3.33 -5.99 -0.73
C TYR A 38 2.28 -4.87 -0.64
N PRO A 39 1.99 -4.26 0.52
CA PRO A 39 1.19 -3.03 0.57
C PRO A 39 1.72 -1.90 -0.32
N GLY A 40 3.04 -1.77 -0.45
CA GLY A 40 3.64 -0.80 -1.38
C GLY A 40 3.36 -1.16 -2.84
N VAL A 41 3.49 -2.44 -3.19
CA VAL A 41 3.18 -2.96 -4.53
C VAL A 41 1.71 -2.73 -4.89
N ALA A 42 0.78 -3.01 -3.96
CA ALA A 42 -0.65 -2.73 -4.13
C ALA A 42 -0.92 -1.23 -4.33
N ALA A 43 -0.27 -0.34 -3.56
CA ALA A 43 -0.44 1.10 -3.73
C ALA A 43 -0.06 1.60 -5.14
N PHE A 44 1.04 1.07 -5.71
CA PHE A 44 1.41 1.37 -7.09
C PHE A 44 0.45 0.76 -8.12
N GLY A 45 -0.10 -0.43 -7.84
CA GLY A 45 -1.17 -1.04 -8.63
C GLY A 45 -2.40 -0.14 -8.73
N ALA A 46 -2.92 0.31 -7.58
CA ALA A 46 -4.04 1.23 -7.49
C ALA A 46 -3.77 2.58 -8.20
N LEU A 47 -2.54 3.12 -8.09
CA LEU A 47 -2.17 4.33 -8.83
C LEU A 47 -2.21 4.11 -10.34
N LEU A 48 -1.68 2.98 -10.84
CA LEU A 48 -1.67 2.68 -12.27
C LEU A 48 -3.10 2.52 -12.82
N ILE A 49 -3.99 1.90 -12.04
CA ILE A 49 -5.42 1.81 -12.35
C ILE A 49 -6.06 3.20 -12.39
N GLY A 50 -5.79 4.06 -11.40
CA GLY A 50 -6.28 5.44 -11.38
C GLY A 50 -5.83 6.24 -12.61
N VAL A 51 -4.56 6.13 -12.99
CA VAL A 51 -4.02 6.75 -14.21
C VAL A 51 -4.70 6.19 -15.46
N ALA A 52 -4.96 4.88 -15.54
CA ALA A 52 -5.68 4.27 -16.65
C ALA A 52 -7.09 4.87 -16.83
N VAL A 53 -7.81 5.10 -15.73
CA VAL A 53 -9.14 5.72 -15.74
C VAL A 53 -9.07 7.15 -16.27
N VAL A 54 -8.11 7.95 -15.81
CA VAL A 54 -7.91 9.34 -16.30
C VAL A 54 -7.53 9.36 -17.78
N VAL A 55 -6.68 8.44 -18.25
CA VAL A 55 -6.31 8.37 -19.67
C VAL A 55 -7.53 8.07 -20.57
N ARG A 56 -8.43 7.20 -20.09
CA ARG A 56 -9.63 6.78 -20.81
C ARG A 56 -10.74 7.83 -20.78
N GLU A 57 -11.10 8.31 -19.59
CA GLU A 57 -12.26 9.20 -19.37
C GLU A 57 -11.89 10.70 -19.35
N SER A 58 -10.60 11.04 -19.46
CA SER A 58 -10.04 12.39 -19.19
C SER A 58 -10.28 12.84 -17.74
N PHE A 59 -9.96 14.11 -17.45
CA PHE A 59 -10.28 14.76 -16.17
C PHE A 59 -11.80 14.86 -16.03
N SER A 60 -12.37 13.82 -15.43
CA SER A 60 -13.76 13.70 -15.04
C SER A 60 -13.79 13.55 -13.52
N LEU A 61 -14.93 13.85 -12.90
CA LEU A 61 -15.15 13.63 -11.46
C LEU A 61 -14.75 12.22 -10.99
N ILE A 62 -14.86 11.22 -11.87
CA ILE A 62 -14.50 9.83 -11.59
C ILE A 62 -12.99 9.63 -11.71
N GLY A 63 -12.36 10.14 -12.77
CA GLY A 63 -10.92 10.07 -12.98
C GLY A 63 -10.13 10.77 -11.87
N ASP A 64 -10.57 11.96 -11.46
CA ASP A 64 -9.87 12.76 -10.45
C ASP A 64 -9.88 12.07 -9.09
N LYS A 65 -11.03 11.49 -8.70
CA LYS A 65 -11.15 10.72 -7.47
C LYS A 65 -10.30 9.45 -7.51
N ALA A 66 -10.31 8.73 -8.64
CA ALA A 66 -9.51 7.52 -8.79
C ALA A 66 -8.00 7.82 -8.70
N LEU A 67 -7.55 8.90 -9.34
CA LEU A 67 -6.16 9.36 -9.24
C LEU A 67 -5.80 9.78 -7.82
N LEU A 68 -6.67 10.55 -7.17
CA LEU A 68 -6.47 11.00 -5.79
C LEU A 68 -6.32 9.80 -4.83
N VAL A 69 -7.16 8.78 -4.97
CA VAL A 69 -7.05 7.54 -4.17
C VAL A 69 -5.70 6.86 -4.39
N GLY A 70 -5.26 6.70 -5.64
CA GLY A 70 -3.95 6.12 -5.95
C GLY A 70 -2.79 6.89 -5.33
N VAL A 71 -2.81 8.22 -5.41
CA VAL A 71 -1.78 9.08 -4.81
C VAL A 71 -1.77 8.97 -3.29
N ILE A 72 -2.95 9.02 -2.65
CA ILE A 72 -3.08 8.88 -1.20
C ILE A 72 -2.52 7.53 -0.74
N LEU A 73 -2.82 6.44 -1.45
CA LEU A 73 -2.31 5.11 -1.11
C LEU A 73 -0.79 5.05 -1.18
N VAL A 74 -0.17 5.60 -2.23
CA VAL A 74 1.29 5.61 -2.36
C VAL A 74 1.96 6.44 -1.27
N LEU A 75 1.39 7.60 -0.92
CA LEU A 75 1.95 8.47 0.12
C LEU A 75 1.73 7.94 1.54
N THR A 76 0.59 7.28 1.78
CA THR A 76 0.24 6.75 3.10
C THR A 76 0.82 5.35 3.33
N GLY A 77 1.17 4.62 2.27
CA GLY A 77 1.79 3.29 2.33
C GLY A 77 3.01 3.22 3.26
N PRO A 78 4.01 4.12 3.13
CA PRO A 78 5.16 4.15 4.04
C PRO A 78 4.77 4.37 5.51
N VAL A 79 3.75 5.20 5.79
CA VAL A 79 3.25 5.44 7.15
C VAL A 79 2.60 4.18 7.71
N LEU A 80 1.78 3.50 6.91
CA LEU A 80 1.18 2.21 7.28
C LEU A 80 2.25 1.16 7.60
N VAL A 81 3.28 1.04 6.75
CA VAL A 81 4.37 0.10 6.96
C VAL A 81 5.15 0.44 8.24
N GLN A 82 5.54 1.71 8.44
CA GLN A 82 6.29 2.11 9.63
C GLN A 82 5.51 1.87 10.94
N THR A 83 4.22 2.20 10.95
CA THR A 83 3.37 1.97 12.12
C THR A 83 3.18 0.48 12.40
N THR A 84 3.09 -0.35 11.35
CA THR A 84 2.97 -1.80 11.48
C THR A 84 4.27 -2.46 11.94
N VAL A 85 5.42 -2.06 11.41
CA VAL A 85 6.74 -2.53 11.92
C VAL A 85 6.87 -2.18 13.39
N ARG A 86 6.54 -0.94 13.78
CA ARG A 86 6.59 -0.51 15.18
C ARG A 86 5.70 -1.37 16.08
N SER A 87 4.49 -1.70 15.63
CA SER A 87 3.59 -2.53 16.43
C SER A 87 4.09 -3.97 16.55
N LEU A 88 4.69 -4.55 15.50
CA LEU A 88 5.33 -5.87 15.54
C LEU A 88 6.51 -5.89 16.53
N LEU A 89 7.40 -4.90 16.46
CA LEU A 89 8.55 -4.80 17.36
C LEU A 89 8.15 -4.67 18.83
N ILE A 90 7.11 -3.88 19.14
CA ILE A 90 6.58 -3.76 20.51
C ILE A 90 6.04 -5.10 21.01
N ARG A 91 5.41 -5.91 20.14
CA ARG A 91 4.91 -7.24 20.49
C ARG A 91 6.03 -8.26 20.71
N GLU A 92 7.09 -8.21 19.91
CA GLU A 92 8.22 -9.14 20.00
C GLU A 92 9.17 -8.82 21.16
N LEU A 93 9.54 -7.56 21.33
CA LEU A 93 10.53 -7.13 22.34
C LEU A 93 9.90 -6.81 23.71
N GLY A 94 8.57 -6.69 23.75
CA GLY A 94 7.82 -6.20 24.91
C GLY A 94 7.93 -4.68 25.09
N ASP A 95 7.00 -4.09 25.83
CA ASP A 95 6.98 -2.65 26.06
C ASP A 95 8.06 -2.24 27.07
N TRP A 96 9.19 -1.73 26.56
CA TRP A 96 10.25 -1.18 27.41
C TRP A 96 9.78 0.01 28.25
N ARG A 97 8.71 0.71 27.84
CA ARG A 97 8.11 1.80 28.63
C ARG A 97 7.40 1.26 29.86
N ALA A 98 6.73 0.12 29.75
CA ALA A 98 6.13 -0.56 30.90
C ALA A 98 7.21 -0.94 31.92
N LYS A 99 8.29 -1.59 31.45
CA LYS A 99 9.44 -1.96 32.31
C LYS A 99 10.14 -0.76 32.96
N ALA A 100 10.25 0.36 32.24
CA ALA A 100 10.86 1.59 32.78
C ALA A 100 9.97 2.27 33.82
N ARG A 101 8.63 2.15 33.70
CA ARG A 101 7.65 2.72 34.62
C ARG A 101 7.60 1.96 35.95
N GLU A 102 7.62 0.62 35.89
CA GLU A 102 7.70 -0.25 37.07
C GLU A 102 8.94 0.08 37.91
N ARG A 103 10.11 0.21 37.25
CA ARG A 103 11.38 0.57 37.91
C ARG A 103 11.38 1.95 38.59
N SER A 104 10.52 2.87 38.17
CA SER A 104 10.39 4.19 38.79
C SER A 104 9.38 4.25 39.94
N GLU A 105 8.46 3.29 40.01
CA GLU A 105 7.49 3.16 41.12
C GLU A 105 8.07 2.36 42.30
N GLU A 106 9.10 1.54 42.04
CA GLU A 106 9.84 0.78 43.07
C GLU A 106 10.95 1.59 43.79
N GLN A 107 11.25 2.82 43.33
CA GLN A 107 12.26 3.73 43.90
C GLN A 107 11.62 4.86 44.71
#